data_AF-A0A1D6ME49-F1
#
_entry.id   AF-A0A1D6ME49-F1
#
_cell.length_a   1.000
_cell.length_b   1.000
_cell.length_c   1.000
_cell.angle_alpha   90.00
_cell.angle_beta   90.00
_cell.angle_gamma   90.00
#
_symmetry.space_group_name_H-M   'P 1'
#
loop_
_entity.id
_entity.type
_entity.pdbx_description
1 polymer ?
#
loop_
_entity_poly.entity_id
_entity_poly.type
_entity_poly.pdbx_seq_one_letter_code
_entity_poly.pdbx_strand_id
1 'polypeptide(L)'
;MDLLFSFIKPDHPHSTLLAGYFSKVVICLMLRKTAPLMNYVQEHPDIVVQLVDLIGITSIMEVLVRLIGADETIYLNFADTLHWLENTYVLEMIVDKFSSSDSPEVHANAAEILSAVTRCAPPALAAKICSPSFVGRLFHHALDESRPKSVLVHSLSVCISLLDPKRLASVSYQAFRSNLTHGTLVTASPETVDGILESLGDLLKLLDITSSQNVFPTTYGCLCPPLGKHRLKIVEFISVLLTIGSEIAEKKLISQSVIKHCIDLFFQYPYNNFLHHHVENIIVSCLEVKRNQLIDHILNDCGLVGKVLAAEKSSSLAVESNGPTLPSEGKEPPRIGNIGHITRIANKLIQFGNSNSMIQSHLQENSEWAVWQIDVLIKRNEVENVYHWACGRPTSLHDRGRDSDDDDFRDRDYDVAALTNNMSQAFRFGIYRNDDIEE
;
A
#
# COMPACT_ATOMS: atom_id res chain seq x y z
N MET A 1 39.17 -3.44 -6.13
CA MET A 1 37.94 -3.71 -5.35
C MET A 1 38.05 -3.06 -3.98
N ASP A 2 39.18 -3.25 -3.27
CA ASP A 2 39.42 -2.65 -1.95
C ASP A 2 39.21 -1.14 -1.88
N LEU A 3 39.73 -0.39 -2.86
CA LEU A 3 39.52 1.06 -2.90
C LEU A 3 38.04 1.44 -3.09
N LEU A 4 37.30 0.68 -3.92
CA LEU A 4 35.88 0.96 -4.16
C LEU A 4 35.05 0.71 -2.90
N PHE A 5 35.24 -0.44 -2.25
CA PHE A 5 34.51 -0.80 -1.04
C PHE A 5 35.05 -0.13 0.23
N SER A 6 36.20 0.56 0.17
CA SER A 6 36.60 1.45 1.26
C SER A 6 35.61 2.59 1.51
N PHE A 7 34.81 2.96 0.50
CA PHE A 7 33.78 4.01 0.61
C PHE A 7 32.70 3.72 1.67
N ILE A 8 32.36 2.45 1.91
CA ILE A 8 31.29 2.06 2.84
C ILE A 8 31.81 1.80 4.26
N LYS A 9 33.11 2.01 4.50
CA LYS A 9 33.69 1.80 5.82
C LYS A 9 33.29 2.92 6.79
N PRO A 10 33.09 2.63 8.09
CA PRO A 10 32.59 3.60 9.07
C PRO A 10 33.46 4.86 9.26
N ASP A 11 34.75 4.78 8.90
CA ASP A 11 35.74 5.85 9.00
C ASP A 11 35.63 6.91 7.89
N HIS A 12 34.76 6.71 6.89
CA HIS A 12 34.58 7.61 5.77
C HIS A 12 33.28 8.44 5.87
N PRO A 13 33.30 9.72 5.42
CA PRO A 13 32.07 10.50 5.30
C PRO A 13 31.25 10.03 4.10
N HIS A 14 30.03 9.57 4.36
CA HIS A 14 29.12 9.09 3.33
C HIS A 14 28.23 10.22 2.79
N SER A 15 28.63 10.86 1.69
CA SER A 15 27.76 11.82 0.99
C SER A 15 26.81 11.10 0.02
N THR A 16 25.58 11.59 -0.12
CA THR A 16 24.58 11.03 -1.04
C THR A 16 25.04 11.06 -2.50
N LEU A 17 25.76 12.11 -2.90
CA LEU A 17 26.34 12.23 -4.24
C LEU A 17 27.37 11.13 -4.52
N LEU A 18 28.34 10.94 -3.60
CA LEU A 18 29.36 9.91 -3.75
C LEU A 18 28.76 8.50 -3.67
N ALA A 19 27.77 8.29 -2.82
CA ALA A 19 27.02 7.04 -2.77
C ALA A 19 26.32 6.73 -4.10
N GLY A 20 25.83 7.75 -4.80
CA GLY A 20 25.28 7.60 -6.15
C GLY A 20 26.33 7.16 -7.18
N TYR A 21 27.55 7.71 -7.13
CA TYR A 21 28.65 7.25 -7.98
C TYR A 21 29.11 5.84 -7.63
N PHE A 22 29.29 5.55 -6.34
CA PHE A 22 29.60 4.21 -5.85
C PHE A 22 28.57 3.19 -6.35
N SER A 23 27.28 3.49 -6.17
CA SER A 23 26.17 2.64 -6.61
C SER A 23 26.22 2.35 -8.11
N LYS A 24 26.39 3.39 -8.95
CA LYS A 24 26.54 3.22 -10.41
C LYS A 24 27.72 2.31 -10.78
N VAL A 25 28.86 2.47 -10.12
CA VAL A 25 30.06 1.64 -10.39
C VAL A 25 29.81 0.20 -9.96
N VAL A 26 29.27 -0.04 -8.77
CA VAL A 26 28.96 -1.38 -8.27
C VAL A 26 27.93 -2.07 -9.15
N ILE A 27 26.83 -1.40 -9.51
CA ILE A 27 25.80 -1.95 -10.40
C ILE A 27 26.41 -2.28 -11.78
N CYS A 28 27.29 -1.43 -12.32
CA CYS A 28 27.99 -1.73 -13.56
C CYS A 28 28.88 -2.97 -13.46
N LEU A 29 29.57 -3.16 -12.32
CA LEU A 29 30.33 -4.38 -12.04
C LEU A 29 29.43 -5.60 -11.88
N MET A 30 28.25 -5.47 -11.25
CA MET A 30 27.28 -6.56 -11.15
C MET A 30 26.81 -7.04 -12.52
N LEU A 31 26.63 -6.13 -13.48
CA LEU A 31 26.18 -6.45 -14.83
C LEU A 31 27.31 -6.97 -15.73
N ARG A 32 28.53 -6.42 -15.62
CA ARG A 32 29.63 -6.70 -16.55
C ARG A 32 30.67 -7.70 -16.02
N LYS A 33 30.78 -7.84 -14.70
CA LYS A 33 31.81 -8.61 -13.96
C LYS A 33 31.21 -9.28 -12.71
N THR A 34 30.06 -9.95 -12.88
CA THR A 34 29.29 -10.57 -11.79
C THR A 34 30.13 -11.52 -10.94
N ALA A 35 30.75 -12.54 -11.55
CA ALA A 35 31.49 -13.55 -10.79
C ALA A 35 32.67 -12.98 -9.96
N PRO A 36 33.57 -12.13 -10.52
CA PRO A 36 34.62 -11.49 -9.72
C PRO A 36 34.08 -10.63 -8.56
N LEU A 37 32.98 -9.91 -8.77
CA LEU A 37 32.36 -9.09 -7.73
C LEU A 37 31.75 -9.96 -6.63
N MET A 38 31.01 -11.00 -6.99
CA MET A 38 30.37 -11.89 -6.01
C MET A 38 31.41 -12.64 -5.17
N ASN A 39 32.47 -13.16 -5.79
CA ASN A 39 33.58 -13.80 -5.07
C ASN A 39 34.22 -12.83 -4.08
N TYR A 40 34.45 -11.57 -4.49
CA TYR A 40 35.03 -10.57 -3.61
C TYR A 40 34.13 -10.25 -2.41
N VAL A 41 32.82 -10.10 -2.62
CA VAL A 41 31.86 -9.86 -1.52
C VAL A 41 31.79 -11.06 -0.59
N GLN A 42 31.82 -12.28 -1.13
CA GLN A 42 31.81 -13.51 -0.33
C GLN A 42 33.07 -13.64 0.55
N GLU A 43 34.23 -13.20 0.07
CA GLU A 43 35.48 -13.15 0.86
C GLU A 43 35.47 -12.04 1.93
N HIS A 44 34.58 -11.06 1.82
CA HIS A 44 34.50 -9.88 2.70
C HIS A 44 33.07 -9.67 3.23
N PRO A 45 32.59 -10.52 4.16
CA PRO A 45 31.20 -10.48 4.64
C PRO A 45 30.81 -9.15 5.30
N ASP A 46 31.79 -8.42 5.85
CA ASP A 46 31.64 -7.10 6.46
C ASP A 46 31.05 -6.06 5.50
N ILE A 47 31.21 -6.25 4.17
CA ILE A 47 30.60 -5.39 3.15
C ILE A 47 29.08 -5.38 3.29
N VAL A 48 28.45 -6.55 3.52
CA VAL A 48 26.99 -6.64 3.66
C VAL A 48 26.53 -5.90 4.91
N VAL A 49 27.26 -6.04 6.02
CA VAL A 49 26.97 -5.34 7.28
C VAL A 49 27.03 -3.82 7.07
N GLN A 50 28.11 -3.34 6.46
CA GLN A 50 28.31 -1.92 6.16
C GLN A 50 27.25 -1.36 5.21
N LEU A 51 26.85 -2.13 4.18
CA LEU A 51 25.74 -1.75 3.30
C LEU A 51 24.43 -1.64 4.08
N VAL A 52 24.15 -2.60 4.99
CA VAL A 52 22.95 -2.58 5.85
C VAL A 52 22.96 -1.38 6.80
N ASP A 53 24.11 -1.01 7.36
CA ASP A 53 24.23 0.17 8.23
C ASP A 53 24.00 1.50 7.49
N LEU A 54 24.25 1.50 6.18
CA LEU A 54 24.13 2.68 5.33
C LEU A 54 22.84 2.72 4.51
N ILE A 55 21.86 1.84 4.76
CA ILE A 55 20.61 1.80 3.98
C ILE A 55 19.79 3.08 4.08
N GLY A 56 20.07 3.98 5.03
CA GLY A 56 19.48 5.32 5.05
C GLY A 56 19.76 6.12 3.76
N ILE A 57 20.82 5.76 3.01
CA ILE A 57 21.11 6.32 1.69
C ILE A 57 20.50 5.43 0.61
N THR A 58 19.50 5.94 -0.12
CA THR A 58 18.76 5.18 -1.15
C THR A 58 19.67 4.50 -2.18
N SER A 59 20.74 5.17 -2.64
CA SER A 59 21.69 4.57 -3.59
C SER A 59 22.42 3.35 -3.04
N ILE A 60 22.61 3.26 -1.71
CA ILE A 60 23.21 2.10 -1.05
C ILE A 60 22.18 0.99 -0.87
N MET A 61 20.96 1.34 -0.45
CA MET A 61 19.84 0.39 -0.45
C MET A 61 19.66 -0.27 -1.82
N GLU A 62 19.74 0.50 -2.90
CA GLU A 62 19.67 0.02 -4.29
C GLU A 62 20.77 -0.97 -4.68
N VAL A 63 21.99 -0.81 -4.13
CA VAL A 63 23.07 -1.78 -4.29
C VAL A 63 22.74 -3.05 -3.54
N LEU A 64 22.26 -2.92 -2.30
CA LEU A 64 21.93 -4.06 -1.44
C LEU A 64 20.79 -4.91 -2.03
N VAL A 65 19.70 -4.29 -2.51
CA VAL A 65 18.58 -4.98 -3.19
C VAL A 65 19.08 -5.84 -4.35
N ARG A 66 19.94 -5.26 -5.19
CA ARG A 66 20.49 -6.01 -6.32
C ARG A 66 21.42 -7.11 -5.83
N LEU A 67 22.26 -6.83 -4.83
CA LEU A 67 23.29 -7.76 -4.34
C LEU A 67 22.68 -9.04 -3.76
N ILE A 68 21.57 -8.93 -3.03
CA ILE A 68 20.84 -10.07 -2.46
C ILE A 68 20.00 -10.85 -3.48
N GLY A 69 20.12 -10.53 -4.77
CA GLY A 69 19.44 -11.24 -5.84
C GLY A 69 17.96 -10.89 -5.99
N ALA A 70 17.48 -9.78 -5.42
CA ALA A 70 16.11 -9.31 -5.58
C ALA A 70 15.87 -8.56 -6.92
N ASP A 71 16.73 -8.75 -7.92
CA ASP A 71 16.55 -8.32 -9.31
C ASP A 71 16.77 -9.50 -10.26
N GLU A 72 15.68 -10.03 -10.82
CA GLU A 72 15.65 -11.23 -11.67
C GLU A 72 16.56 -11.16 -12.90
N THR A 73 16.91 -9.96 -13.38
CA THR A 73 17.61 -9.80 -14.67
C THR A 73 19.09 -10.16 -14.63
N ILE A 74 19.71 -10.22 -13.44
CA ILE A 74 21.17 -10.32 -13.29
C ILE A 74 21.63 -11.76 -13.02
N TYR A 75 20.77 -12.61 -12.44
CA TYR A 75 21.21 -13.84 -11.76
C TYR A 75 20.78 -15.17 -12.40
N LEU A 76 20.10 -15.15 -13.56
CA LEU A 76 19.63 -16.36 -14.24
C LEU A 76 20.73 -17.41 -14.51
N ASN A 77 22.00 -16.98 -14.58
CA ASN A 77 23.16 -17.85 -14.85
C ASN A 77 24.08 -18.08 -13.64
N PHE A 78 23.76 -17.55 -12.45
CA PHE A 78 24.65 -17.57 -11.27
C PHE A 78 23.95 -18.10 -10.00
N ALA A 79 22.96 -18.99 -10.16
CA ALA A 79 22.19 -19.56 -9.05
C ALA A 79 23.08 -20.19 -7.97
N ASP A 80 24.17 -20.87 -8.34
CA ASP A 80 25.12 -21.50 -7.41
C ASP A 80 25.90 -20.48 -6.56
N THR A 81 25.98 -19.21 -7.00
CA THR A 81 26.73 -18.14 -6.31
C THR A 81 25.92 -17.43 -5.23
N LEU A 82 24.64 -17.76 -5.04
CA LEU A 82 23.78 -17.11 -4.03
C LEU A 82 23.56 -17.96 -2.76
N HIS A 83 24.04 -19.21 -2.71
CA HIS A 83 23.90 -20.08 -1.54
C HIS A 83 24.60 -19.52 -0.28
N TRP A 84 25.62 -18.66 -0.42
CA TRP A 84 26.27 -18.04 0.74
C TRP A 84 25.37 -17.00 1.45
N LEU A 85 24.43 -16.39 0.73
CA LEU A 85 23.48 -15.44 1.31
C LEU A 85 22.48 -16.12 2.25
N GLU A 86 22.19 -17.41 2.04
CA GLU A 86 21.31 -18.19 2.91
C GLU A 86 21.86 -18.31 4.33
N ASN A 87 23.18 -18.49 4.44
CA ASN A 87 23.91 -18.56 5.70
C ASN A 87 24.19 -17.17 6.31
N THR A 88 23.90 -16.11 5.57
CA THR A 88 24.08 -14.74 6.05
C THR A 88 22.84 -14.31 6.83
N TYR A 89 23.03 -13.65 7.97
CA TYR A 89 21.97 -13.03 8.76
C TYR A 89 21.44 -11.73 8.13
N VAL A 90 21.45 -11.62 6.79
CA VAL A 90 21.16 -10.36 6.09
C VAL A 90 19.72 -9.91 6.29
N LEU A 91 18.75 -10.82 6.23
CA LEU A 91 17.35 -10.49 6.47
C LEU A 91 17.12 -10.08 7.92
N GLU A 92 17.81 -10.73 8.86
CA GLU A 92 17.79 -10.39 10.28
C GLU A 92 18.38 -9.01 10.54
N MET A 93 19.52 -8.68 9.93
CA MET A 93 20.12 -7.35 10.05
C MET A 93 19.21 -6.27 9.47
N ILE A 94 18.48 -6.55 8.38
CA ILE A 94 17.54 -5.60 7.77
C ILE A 94 16.28 -5.43 8.64
N VAL A 95 15.71 -6.52 9.18
CA VAL A 95 14.51 -6.39 10.03
C VAL A 95 14.83 -5.70 11.36
N ASP A 96 16.06 -5.81 11.85
CA ASP A 96 16.53 -5.06 13.03
C ASP A 96 16.58 -3.55 12.81
N LYS A 97 16.56 -3.09 11.56
CA LYS A 97 16.46 -1.65 11.24
C LYS A 97 15.06 -1.08 11.48
N PHE A 98 14.09 -1.89 11.91
CA PHE A 98 12.80 -1.43 12.45
C PHE A 98 12.90 -1.07 13.95
N SER A 99 14.05 -0.57 14.39
CA SER A 99 14.29 -0.16 15.76
C SER A 99 13.77 1.26 16.03
N SER A 100 13.48 1.59 17.28
CA SER A 100 13.11 2.97 17.66
C SER A 100 14.25 3.98 17.50
N SER A 101 15.50 3.51 17.39
CA SER A 101 16.68 4.35 17.18
C SER A 101 16.93 4.72 15.71
N ASP A 102 16.28 4.06 14.76
CA ASP A 102 16.47 4.28 13.33
C ASP A 102 15.56 5.40 12.78
N SER A 103 15.99 6.01 11.68
CA SER A 103 15.24 7.09 11.03
C SER A 103 14.06 6.57 10.19
N PRO A 104 13.01 7.38 9.94
CA PRO A 104 11.94 7.02 9.00
C PRO A 104 12.44 6.61 7.62
N GLU A 105 13.52 7.22 7.13
CA GLU A 105 14.17 6.90 5.86
C GLU A 105 14.79 5.49 5.88
N VAL A 106 15.45 5.12 6.99
CA VAL A 106 15.97 3.77 7.21
C VAL A 106 14.83 2.74 7.23
N HIS A 107 13.73 3.03 7.94
CA HIS A 107 12.55 2.16 7.96
C HIS A 107 11.94 1.94 6.57
N ALA A 108 11.84 3.02 5.78
CA ALA A 108 11.33 2.94 4.43
C ALA A 108 12.22 2.08 3.53
N ASN A 109 13.53 2.34 3.56
CA ASN A 109 14.49 1.59 2.75
C ASN A 109 14.60 0.12 3.19
N ALA A 110 14.50 -0.18 4.49
CA ALA A 110 14.44 -1.55 5.00
C ALA A 110 13.20 -2.30 4.47
N ALA A 111 12.03 -1.66 4.50
CA ALA A 111 10.82 -2.24 3.94
C ALA A 111 10.93 -2.47 2.43
N GLU A 112 11.48 -1.52 1.66
CA GLU A 112 11.69 -1.70 0.22
C GLU A 112 12.61 -2.89 -0.08
N ILE A 113 13.68 -3.07 0.69
CA ILE A 113 14.57 -4.23 0.52
C ILE A 113 13.80 -5.54 0.76
N LEU A 114 13.10 -5.63 1.89
CA LEU A 114 12.35 -6.84 2.24
C LEU A 114 11.21 -7.11 1.24
N SER A 115 10.50 -6.08 0.79
CA SER A 115 9.48 -6.16 -0.26
C SER A 115 10.03 -6.53 -1.63
N ALA A 116 11.29 -6.18 -1.93
CA ALA A 116 11.96 -6.67 -3.13
C ALA A 116 12.29 -8.17 -2.99
N VAL A 117 12.72 -8.60 -1.80
CA VAL A 117 13.00 -10.01 -1.51
C VAL A 117 11.75 -10.87 -1.69
N THR A 118 10.57 -10.44 -1.23
CA THR A 118 9.33 -11.23 -1.39
C THR A 118 8.94 -11.45 -2.86
N ARG A 119 9.34 -10.55 -3.76
CA ARG A 119 8.96 -10.58 -5.18
C ARG A 119 9.94 -11.37 -6.04
N CYS A 120 11.24 -11.20 -5.80
CA CYS A 120 12.26 -11.57 -6.77
C CYS A 120 13.43 -12.39 -6.18
N ALA A 121 13.44 -12.68 -4.88
CA ALA A 121 14.59 -13.36 -4.28
C ALA A 121 14.67 -14.86 -4.62
N PRO A 122 15.87 -15.45 -4.50
CA PRO A 122 16.06 -16.90 -4.54
C PRO A 122 15.12 -17.64 -3.57
N PRO A 123 14.68 -18.88 -3.91
CA PRO A 123 13.70 -19.64 -3.12
C PRO A 123 14.03 -19.78 -1.63
N ALA A 124 15.31 -19.89 -1.27
CA ALA A 124 15.74 -20.00 0.12
C ALA A 124 15.52 -18.71 0.93
N LEU A 125 15.83 -17.54 0.36
CA LEU A 125 15.55 -16.25 0.99
C LEU A 125 14.04 -15.97 1.04
N ALA A 126 13.31 -16.36 0.00
CA ALA A 126 11.85 -16.29 -0.02
C ALA A 126 11.22 -17.18 1.07
N ALA A 127 11.73 -18.39 1.29
CA ALA A 127 11.26 -19.26 2.37
C ALA A 127 11.56 -18.68 3.76
N LYS A 128 12.74 -18.06 3.93
CA LYS A 128 13.16 -17.45 5.19
C LYS A 128 12.32 -16.23 5.56
N ILE A 129 12.02 -15.34 4.61
CA ILE A 129 11.18 -14.15 4.85
C ILE A 129 9.71 -14.51 5.15
N CYS A 130 9.21 -15.61 4.56
CA CYS A 130 7.87 -16.15 4.86
C CYS A 130 7.82 -16.99 6.15
N SER A 131 8.94 -17.21 6.83
CA SER A 131 8.94 -18.04 8.04
C SER A 131 8.16 -17.38 9.20
N PRO A 132 7.45 -18.16 10.03
CA PRO A 132 6.73 -17.62 11.19
C PRO A 132 7.62 -16.85 12.16
N SER A 133 8.89 -17.23 12.30
CA SER A 133 9.85 -16.52 13.15
C SER A 133 10.20 -15.14 12.61
N PHE A 134 10.37 -15.00 11.28
CA PHE A 134 10.62 -13.71 10.65
C PHE A 134 9.40 -12.78 10.77
N VAL A 135 8.21 -13.32 10.47
CA VAL A 135 6.94 -12.60 10.63
C VAL A 135 6.73 -12.17 12.09
N GLY A 136 6.95 -13.07 13.05
CA GLY A 136 6.85 -12.76 14.48
C GLY A 136 7.79 -11.65 14.91
N ARG A 137 9.03 -11.63 14.43
CA ARG A 137 9.99 -10.54 14.69
C ARG A 137 9.53 -9.22 14.09
N LEU A 138 8.98 -9.23 12.87
CA LEU A 138 8.43 -8.04 12.23
C LEU A 138 7.26 -7.45 13.03
N PHE A 139 6.36 -8.28 13.54
CA PHE A 139 5.26 -7.84 14.41
C PHE A 139 5.73 -7.40 15.79
N HIS A 140 6.79 -8.00 16.34
CA HIS A 140 7.40 -7.54 17.58
C HIS A 140 7.82 -6.06 17.47
N HIS A 141 8.53 -5.67 16.39
CA HIS A 141 8.83 -4.27 16.12
C HIS A 141 7.57 -3.44 15.83
N ALA A 142 6.62 -3.97 15.06
CA ALA A 142 5.40 -3.25 14.68
C ALA A 142 4.41 -3.02 15.83
N LEU A 143 4.51 -3.76 16.92
CA LEU A 143 3.62 -3.69 18.09
C LEU A 143 4.30 -3.12 19.34
N ASP A 144 5.60 -2.82 19.30
CA ASP A 144 6.31 -2.15 20.39
C ASP A 144 5.66 -0.80 20.74
N GLU A 145 5.38 -0.58 22.03
CA GLU A 145 4.70 0.63 22.52
C GLU A 145 5.51 1.91 22.27
N SER A 146 6.84 1.81 22.28
CA SER A 146 7.79 2.92 22.13
C SER A 146 8.13 3.25 20.67
N ARG A 147 7.66 2.44 19.71
CA ARG A 147 8.08 2.57 18.30
C ARG A 147 7.61 3.89 17.66
N PRO A 148 8.41 4.44 16.72
CA PRO A 148 7.95 5.46 15.80
C PRO A 148 6.79 4.97 14.92
N LYS A 149 5.88 5.87 14.52
CA LYS A 149 4.77 5.54 13.60
C LYS A 149 5.24 4.98 12.24
N SER A 150 6.46 5.33 11.82
CA SER A 150 7.09 4.81 10.59
C SER A 150 7.32 3.30 10.67
N VAL A 151 7.74 2.77 11.83
CA VAL A 151 7.99 1.33 12.02
C VAL A 151 6.73 0.53 11.68
N LEU A 152 5.60 0.87 12.32
CA LEU A 152 4.33 0.20 12.03
C LEU A 152 3.94 0.27 10.56
N VAL A 153 4.06 1.46 9.94
CA VAL A 153 3.67 1.64 8.53
C VAL A 153 4.51 0.75 7.61
N HIS A 154 5.84 0.75 7.80
CA HIS A 154 6.77 0.04 6.93
C HIS A 154 6.81 -1.46 7.22
N SER A 155 6.66 -1.90 8.47
CA SER A 155 6.46 -3.32 8.80
C SER A 155 5.21 -3.88 8.13
N LEU A 156 4.08 -3.14 8.16
CA LEU A 156 2.87 -3.56 7.47
C LEU A 156 3.01 -3.55 5.94
N SER A 157 3.82 -2.66 5.36
CA SER A 157 4.15 -2.72 3.93
C SER A 157 4.85 -4.04 3.58
N VAL A 158 5.77 -4.51 4.41
CA VAL A 158 6.42 -5.82 4.22
C VAL A 158 5.39 -6.94 4.34
N CYS A 159 4.51 -6.93 5.35
CA CYS A 159 3.42 -7.91 5.46
C CYS A 159 2.51 -7.92 4.22
N ILE A 160 2.10 -6.75 3.71
CA ILE A 160 1.31 -6.66 2.48
C ILE A 160 2.07 -7.28 1.30
N SER A 161 3.39 -7.08 1.23
CA SER A 161 4.25 -7.65 0.17
C SER A 161 4.38 -9.17 0.25
N LEU A 162 4.26 -9.74 1.46
CA LEU A 162 4.23 -11.19 1.69
C LEU A 162 2.88 -11.78 1.27
N LEU A 163 1.79 -11.07 1.56
CA LEU A 163 0.42 -11.53 1.29
C LEU A 163 0.03 -11.40 -0.19
N ASP A 164 0.43 -10.31 -0.83
CA ASP A 164 0.16 -10.05 -2.25
C ASP A 164 1.40 -9.48 -2.94
N PRO A 165 2.34 -10.35 -3.37
CA PRO A 165 3.54 -9.92 -4.09
C PRO A 165 3.23 -9.27 -5.44
N LYS A 166 2.00 -9.43 -5.98
CA LYS A 166 1.57 -8.77 -7.23
C LYS A 166 1.24 -7.29 -7.03
N ARG A 167 0.72 -6.91 -5.86
CA ARG A 167 0.22 -5.56 -5.58
C ARG A 167 1.30 -4.48 -5.77
N LEU A 168 2.52 -4.71 -5.29
CA LEU A 168 3.56 -3.68 -5.32
C LEU A 168 4.38 -3.63 -6.62
N ALA A 169 4.07 -4.49 -7.60
CA ALA A 169 4.80 -4.53 -8.87
C ALA A 169 4.50 -3.35 -9.83
N SER A 170 3.68 -2.36 -9.42
CA SER A 170 3.10 -1.37 -10.35
C SER A 170 3.53 0.10 -10.17
N VAL A 171 4.41 0.49 -9.23
CA VAL A 171 4.46 1.93 -8.82
C VAL A 171 5.74 2.72 -9.16
N SER A 172 6.77 2.19 -9.83
CA SER A 172 7.90 3.09 -10.22
C SER A 172 8.92 2.53 -11.21
N TYR A 173 9.03 1.20 -11.38
CA TYR A 173 10.10 0.60 -12.19
C TYR A 173 9.64 -0.04 -13.51
N GLN A 174 8.35 -0.04 -13.84
CA GLN A 174 7.85 -0.64 -15.08
C GLN A 174 8.29 0.10 -16.36
N ALA A 175 8.69 1.37 -16.27
CA ALA A 175 9.20 2.13 -17.43
C ALA A 175 10.44 1.48 -18.09
N PHE A 176 11.17 0.61 -17.38
CA PHE A 176 12.35 -0.10 -17.92
C PHE A 176 12.12 -1.58 -18.28
N ARG A 177 10.97 -2.18 -17.96
CA ARG A 177 10.74 -3.63 -18.12
C ARG A 177 9.67 -3.96 -19.17
N SER A 178 9.84 -3.47 -20.39
CA SER A 178 9.13 -4.07 -21.53
C SER A 178 9.63 -5.50 -21.76
N ASN A 179 8.73 -6.47 -21.54
CA ASN A 179 8.79 -7.87 -21.98
C ASN A 179 9.79 -8.79 -21.25
N LEU A 180 9.38 -9.47 -20.17
CA LEU A 180 9.65 -10.92 -20.00
C LEU A 180 8.87 -11.57 -18.84
N THR A 181 8.41 -12.79 -19.12
CA THR A 181 7.86 -13.89 -18.31
C THR A 181 7.78 -13.76 -16.79
N HIS A 182 6.56 -13.93 -16.29
CA HIS A 182 6.20 -14.20 -14.88
C HIS A 182 7.11 -15.27 -14.24
N GLY A 183 7.99 -14.84 -13.32
CA GLY A 183 8.59 -15.73 -12.33
C GLY A 183 7.49 -16.43 -11.51
N THR A 184 7.75 -17.67 -11.10
CA THR A 184 6.82 -18.47 -10.28
C THR A 184 6.52 -17.72 -8.98
N LEU A 185 5.31 -17.17 -8.92
CA LEU A 185 4.87 -16.30 -7.85
C LEU A 185 4.68 -17.09 -6.56
N VAL A 186 5.34 -16.66 -5.49
CA VAL A 186 5.13 -17.20 -4.14
C VAL A 186 3.77 -16.73 -3.64
N THR A 187 2.78 -17.62 -3.60
CA THR A 187 1.57 -17.40 -2.81
C THR A 187 1.93 -17.54 -1.33
N ALA A 188 1.47 -16.60 -0.48
CA ALA A 188 1.73 -16.64 0.96
C ALA A 188 1.44 -18.04 1.55
N SER A 189 2.38 -18.60 2.31
CA SER A 189 2.18 -19.92 2.89
C SER A 189 1.11 -19.86 3.99
N PRO A 190 0.33 -20.94 4.22
CA PRO A 190 -0.65 -20.98 5.31
C PRO A 190 -0.04 -20.63 6.67
N GLU A 191 1.19 -21.08 6.93
CA GLU A 191 1.92 -20.83 8.18
C GLU A 191 2.29 -19.34 8.34
N THR A 192 2.58 -18.65 7.23
CA THR A 192 2.81 -17.20 7.20
C THR A 192 1.54 -16.47 7.64
N VAL A 193 0.39 -16.89 7.09
CA VAL A 193 -0.92 -16.31 7.42
C VAL A 193 -1.26 -16.56 8.89
N ASP A 194 -1.02 -17.76 9.42
CA ASP A 194 -1.28 -18.07 10.82
C ASP A 194 -0.44 -17.20 11.77
N GLY A 195 0.87 -17.04 11.51
CA GLY A 195 1.73 -16.15 12.31
C GLY A 195 1.29 -14.68 12.27
N ILE A 196 0.78 -14.23 11.13
CA ILE A 196 0.17 -12.89 10.99
C ILE A 196 -1.11 -12.77 11.85
N LEU A 197 -1.95 -13.81 11.87
CA LEU A 197 -3.23 -13.81 12.58
C LEU A 197 -3.10 -13.82 14.10
N GLU A 198 -2.00 -14.37 14.64
CA GLU A 198 -1.68 -14.31 16.07
C GLU A 198 -1.56 -12.86 16.56
N SER A 199 -0.96 -11.99 15.74
CA SER A 199 -0.70 -10.58 16.08
C SER A 199 -1.87 -9.64 15.73
N LEU A 200 -2.90 -10.15 15.05
CA LEU A 200 -4.03 -9.34 14.57
C LEU A 200 -4.78 -8.64 15.73
N GLY A 201 -4.96 -9.33 16.86
CA GLY A 201 -5.68 -8.77 18.02
C GLY A 201 -5.06 -7.48 18.54
N ASP A 202 -3.73 -7.42 18.65
CA ASP A 202 -3.02 -6.24 19.12
C ASP A 202 -2.95 -5.15 18.04
N LEU A 203 -2.87 -5.53 16.76
CA LEU A 203 -2.96 -4.61 15.65
C LEU A 203 -4.29 -3.84 15.64
N LEU A 204 -5.39 -4.52 15.99
CA LEU A 204 -6.72 -3.91 16.04
C LEU A 204 -6.87 -2.90 17.17
N LYS A 205 -6.20 -3.09 18.31
CA LYS A 205 -6.18 -2.09 19.40
C LYS A 205 -5.62 -0.74 18.91
N LEU A 206 -4.75 -0.75 17.90
CA LEU A 206 -4.17 0.47 17.31
C LEU A 206 -5.14 1.22 16.38
N LEU A 207 -6.22 0.56 15.93
CA LEU A 207 -7.31 1.22 15.20
C LEU A 207 -8.25 2.01 16.12
N ASP A 208 -8.12 1.85 17.45
CA ASP A 208 -8.88 2.65 18.39
C ASP A 208 -8.46 4.14 18.30
N ILE A 209 -9.47 4.99 18.18
CA ILE A 209 -9.34 6.44 18.05
C ILE A 209 -9.59 7.16 19.38
N THR A 210 -10.19 6.50 20.37
CA THR A 210 -10.65 7.12 21.63
C THR A 210 -9.51 7.75 22.46
N SER A 211 -8.29 7.22 22.33
CA SER A 211 -7.13 7.67 23.10
C SER A 211 -6.35 8.82 22.45
N SER A 212 -6.65 9.20 21.21
CA SER A 212 -5.86 10.21 20.48
C SER A 212 -6.51 11.60 20.57
N GLN A 213 -5.79 12.56 21.10
CA GLN A 213 -6.21 13.97 21.18
C GLN A 213 -5.56 14.88 20.12
N ASN A 214 -4.90 14.29 19.12
CA ASN A 214 -4.28 15.06 18.04
C ASN A 214 -5.34 15.83 17.24
N VAL A 215 -5.07 17.10 16.94
CA VAL A 215 -5.98 17.93 16.14
C VAL A 215 -5.31 18.25 14.81
N PHE A 216 -6.05 18.07 13.71
CA PHE A 216 -5.58 18.45 12.37
C PHE A 216 -6.50 19.54 11.79
N PRO A 217 -6.01 20.76 11.54
CA PRO A 217 -6.82 21.82 10.95
C PRO A 217 -7.16 21.52 9.48
N THR A 218 -8.38 21.86 9.08
CA THR A 218 -8.91 21.68 7.71
C THR A 218 -9.61 22.95 7.25
N THR A 219 -9.94 23.02 5.95
CA THR A 219 -10.67 24.16 5.39
C THR A 219 -12.07 24.34 6.00
N TYR A 220 -12.70 23.29 6.53
CA TYR A 220 -14.01 23.38 7.19
C TYR A 220 -13.90 23.58 8.71
N GLY A 221 -12.86 23.04 9.34
CA GLY A 221 -12.66 23.15 10.78
C GLY A 221 -11.48 22.32 11.23
N CYS A 222 -11.70 21.29 12.04
CA CYS A 222 -10.62 20.42 12.46
C CYS A 222 -11.05 18.96 12.51
N LEU A 223 -10.06 18.07 12.46
CA LEU A 223 -10.22 16.64 12.59
C LEU A 223 -9.60 16.19 13.91
N CYS A 224 -10.42 15.65 14.82
CA CYS A 224 -10.05 15.31 16.18
C CYS A 224 -10.62 13.92 16.58
N PRO A 225 -9.81 12.85 16.59
CA PRO A 225 -8.46 12.78 16.03
C PRO A 225 -8.45 12.62 14.50
N PRO A 226 -7.34 12.96 13.82
CA PRO A 226 -7.10 12.45 12.48
C PRO A 226 -6.84 10.94 12.53
N LEU A 227 -7.37 10.21 11.54
CA LEU A 227 -7.13 8.77 11.38
C LEU A 227 -5.62 8.48 11.35
N GLY A 228 -4.88 9.22 10.51
CA GLY A 228 -3.43 9.12 10.36
C GLY A 228 -2.98 7.96 9.45
N LYS A 229 -1.76 8.10 8.89
CA LYS A 229 -1.19 7.13 7.93
C LYS A 229 -1.07 5.71 8.50
N HIS A 230 -0.75 5.58 9.77
CA HIS A 230 -0.57 4.28 10.44
C HIS A 230 -1.88 3.49 10.57
N ARG A 231 -2.99 4.12 10.96
CA ARG A 231 -4.30 3.45 11.00
C ARG A 231 -4.82 3.13 9.60
N LEU A 232 -4.63 4.05 8.66
CA LEU A 232 -4.94 3.80 7.25
C LEU A 232 -4.18 2.57 6.73
N LYS A 233 -2.91 2.42 7.09
CA LYS A 233 -2.08 1.28 6.72
C LYS A 233 -2.59 -0.05 7.30
N ILE A 234 -3.14 -0.03 8.51
CA ILE A 234 -3.80 -1.21 9.10
C ILE A 234 -5.04 -1.60 8.28
N VAL A 235 -5.88 -0.62 7.90
CA VAL A 235 -7.07 -0.90 7.06
C VAL A 235 -6.67 -1.43 5.68
N GLU A 236 -5.62 -0.87 5.08
CA GLU A 236 -5.04 -1.40 3.84
C GLU A 236 -4.59 -2.85 4.00
N PHE A 237 -3.86 -3.14 5.09
CA PHE A 237 -3.40 -4.50 5.39
C PHE A 237 -4.56 -5.49 5.56
N ILE A 238 -5.64 -5.09 6.26
CA ILE A 238 -6.86 -5.90 6.40
C ILE A 238 -7.51 -6.16 5.02
N SER A 239 -7.58 -5.13 4.17
CA SER A 239 -8.08 -5.26 2.80
C SER A 239 -7.31 -6.33 2.03
N VAL A 240 -5.97 -6.31 2.09
CA VAL A 240 -5.14 -7.32 1.42
C VAL A 240 -5.31 -8.71 2.04
N LEU A 241 -5.36 -8.81 3.37
CA LEU A 241 -5.55 -10.08 4.06
C LEU A 241 -6.84 -10.80 3.63
N LEU A 242 -7.93 -10.05 3.39
CA LEU A 242 -9.19 -10.60 2.90
C LEU A 242 -9.11 -11.11 1.45
N THR A 243 -8.30 -10.49 0.60
CA THR A 243 -8.15 -10.93 -0.80
C THR A 243 -7.50 -12.32 -0.94
N ILE A 244 -6.81 -12.80 0.10
CA ILE A 244 -6.23 -14.15 0.12
C ILE A 244 -7.32 -15.23 0.15
N GLY A 245 -8.48 -14.94 0.73
CA GLY A 245 -9.59 -15.89 0.86
C GLY A 245 -9.34 -17.03 1.86
N SER A 246 -8.46 -16.83 2.85
CA SER A 246 -8.23 -17.81 3.93
C SER A 246 -9.42 -17.89 4.87
N GLU A 247 -10.05 -19.06 5.02
CA GLU A 247 -11.17 -19.25 5.96
C GLU A 247 -10.80 -18.93 7.41
N ILE A 248 -9.57 -19.23 7.81
CA ILE A 248 -9.09 -19.01 9.17
C ILE A 248 -9.01 -17.50 9.43
N ALA A 249 -8.46 -16.74 8.48
CA ALA A 249 -8.39 -15.29 8.55
C ALA A 249 -9.78 -14.66 8.61
N GLU A 250 -10.71 -15.11 7.78
CA GLU A 250 -12.08 -14.59 7.74
C GLU A 250 -12.85 -14.86 9.04
N LYS A 251 -12.80 -16.09 9.57
CA LYS A 251 -13.42 -16.42 10.87
C LYS A 251 -12.86 -15.54 11.98
N LYS A 252 -11.55 -15.29 11.97
CA LYS A 252 -10.90 -14.41 12.94
C LYS A 252 -11.39 -12.96 12.81
N LEU A 253 -11.43 -12.42 11.59
CA LEU A 253 -11.91 -11.07 11.29
C LEU A 253 -13.37 -10.85 11.70
N ILE A 254 -14.24 -11.85 11.47
CA ILE A 254 -15.64 -11.85 11.93
C ILE A 254 -15.69 -11.86 13.46
N SER A 255 -14.98 -12.80 14.11
CA SER A 255 -15.02 -12.96 15.57
C SER A 255 -14.53 -11.73 16.34
N GLN A 256 -13.64 -10.94 15.73
CA GLN A 256 -13.09 -9.71 16.30
C GLN A 256 -13.82 -8.45 15.80
N SER A 257 -14.91 -8.58 15.04
CA SER A 257 -15.70 -7.46 14.48
C SER A 257 -14.86 -6.45 13.70
N VAL A 258 -13.80 -6.91 13.03
CA VAL A 258 -12.84 -6.04 12.32
C VAL A 258 -13.50 -5.34 11.15
N ILE A 259 -14.27 -6.10 10.38
CA ILE A 259 -14.97 -5.60 9.19
C ILE A 259 -15.96 -4.50 9.62
N LYS A 260 -16.70 -4.73 10.72
CA LYS A 260 -17.60 -3.74 11.29
C LYS A 260 -16.87 -2.45 11.68
N HIS A 261 -15.74 -2.56 12.37
CA HIS A 261 -14.94 -1.39 12.77
C HIS A 261 -14.42 -0.60 11.55
N CYS A 262 -13.95 -1.28 10.50
CA CYS A 262 -13.55 -0.63 9.25
C CYS A 262 -14.71 0.12 8.58
N ILE A 263 -15.91 -0.49 8.55
CA ILE A 263 -17.13 0.15 8.03
C ILE A 263 -17.53 1.34 8.93
N ASP A 264 -17.41 1.23 10.25
CA ASP A 264 -17.68 2.36 11.16
C ASP A 264 -16.73 3.53 10.89
N LEU A 265 -15.43 3.25 10.71
CA LEU A 265 -14.44 4.28 10.32
C LEU A 265 -14.80 4.94 8.98
N PHE A 266 -15.29 4.18 7.99
CA PHE A 266 -15.74 4.73 6.69
C PHE A 266 -16.80 5.82 6.85
N PHE A 267 -17.79 5.61 7.73
CA PHE A 267 -18.84 6.61 7.95
C PHE A 267 -18.40 7.72 8.93
N GLN A 268 -17.46 7.45 9.83
CA GLN A 268 -16.89 8.46 10.75
C GLN A 268 -15.97 9.46 10.04
N TYR A 269 -15.29 9.07 8.97
CA TYR A 269 -14.35 9.93 8.23
C TYR A 269 -14.82 10.22 6.80
N PRO A 270 -15.93 10.96 6.60
CA PRO A 270 -16.61 11.11 5.31
C PRO A 270 -15.79 11.82 4.21
N TYR A 271 -14.60 12.33 4.52
CA TYR A 271 -13.70 13.02 3.58
C TYR A 271 -12.37 12.30 3.37
N ASN A 272 -12.26 11.02 3.76
CA ASN A 272 -11.02 10.25 3.60
C ASN A 272 -11.14 9.23 2.45
N ASN A 273 -10.83 9.66 1.23
CA ASN A 273 -10.95 8.81 0.02
C ASN A 273 -10.07 7.56 0.07
N PHE A 274 -8.88 7.63 0.68
CA PHE A 274 -8.01 6.45 0.82
C PHE A 274 -8.64 5.40 1.74
N LEU A 275 -9.21 5.82 2.87
CA LEU A 275 -9.96 4.92 3.75
C LEU A 275 -11.14 4.31 3.00
N HIS A 276 -11.92 5.13 2.30
CA HIS A 276 -13.10 4.67 1.58
C HIS A 276 -12.76 3.63 0.52
N HIS A 277 -11.67 3.84 -0.24
CA HIS A 277 -11.20 2.89 -1.23
C HIS A 277 -10.83 1.53 -0.59
N HIS A 278 -10.09 1.54 0.53
CA HIS A 278 -9.75 0.28 1.21
C HIS A 278 -10.97 -0.43 1.80
N VAL A 279 -11.92 0.30 2.39
CA VAL A 279 -13.13 -0.29 2.96
C VAL A 279 -14.09 -0.80 1.88
N GLU A 280 -14.18 -0.09 0.75
CA GLU A 280 -14.90 -0.59 -0.43
C GLU A 280 -14.31 -1.92 -0.90
N ASN A 281 -12.98 -2.02 -1.03
CA ASN A 281 -12.32 -3.27 -1.38
C ASN A 281 -12.60 -4.38 -0.36
N ILE A 282 -12.56 -4.07 0.95
CA ILE A 282 -12.94 -5.01 2.02
C ILE A 282 -14.36 -5.55 1.78
N ILE A 283 -15.34 -4.67 1.54
CA ILE A 283 -16.73 -5.06 1.30
C ILE A 283 -16.84 -5.92 0.04
N VAL A 284 -16.25 -5.48 -1.08
CA VAL A 284 -16.29 -6.22 -2.34
C VAL A 284 -15.66 -7.60 -2.21
N SER A 285 -14.48 -7.72 -1.59
CA SER A 285 -13.82 -9.01 -1.37
C SER A 285 -14.70 -9.97 -0.57
N CYS A 286 -15.37 -9.49 0.48
CA CYS A 286 -16.26 -10.34 1.26
C CYS A 286 -17.51 -10.79 0.48
N LEU A 287 -18.04 -9.95 -0.41
CA LEU A 287 -19.18 -10.31 -1.28
C LEU A 287 -18.76 -11.29 -2.39
N GLU A 288 -17.53 -11.18 -2.89
CA GLU A 288 -17.00 -11.99 -3.99
C GLU A 288 -16.66 -13.43 -3.59
N VAL A 289 -16.17 -13.65 -2.37
CA VAL A 289 -15.78 -14.99 -1.87
C VAL A 289 -16.98 -15.95 -1.72
N LYS A 290 -18.22 -15.46 -1.85
CA LYS A 290 -19.49 -16.22 -1.81
C LYS A 290 -19.65 -17.12 -0.57
N ARG A 291 -19.00 -16.78 0.54
CA ARG A 291 -19.16 -17.46 1.83
C ARG A 291 -20.30 -16.84 2.61
N ASN A 292 -21.31 -17.66 2.94
CA ASN A 292 -22.51 -17.19 3.63
C ASN A 292 -22.21 -16.48 4.96
N GLN A 293 -21.19 -16.94 5.71
CA GLN A 293 -20.83 -16.32 7.00
C GLN A 293 -20.33 -14.87 6.86
N LEU A 294 -19.53 -14.57 5.84
CA LEU A 294 -19.05 -13.20 5.58
C LEU A 294 -20.18 -12.30 5.09
N ILE A 295 -21.02 -12.83 4.20
CA ILE A 295 -22.17 -12.11 3.67
C ILE A 295 -23.15 -11.78 4.80
N ASP A 296 -23.47 -12.75 5.65
CA ASP A 296 -24.31 -12.57 6.83
C ASP A 296 -23.75 -11.49 7.76
N HIS A 297 -22.45 -11.55 8.06
CA HIS A 297 -21.78 -10.57 8.92
C HIS A 297 -21.86 -9.15 8.34
N ILE A 298 -21.68 -8.98 7.03
CA ILE A 298 -21.75 -7.65 6.38
C ILE A 298 -23.17 -7.10 6.35
N LEU A 299 -24.15 -7.94 6.03
CA LEU A 299 -25.53 -7.51 5.88
C LEU A 299 -26.18 -7.26 7.25
N ASN A 300 -26.02 -8.20 8.19
CA ASN A 300 -26.70 -8.20 9.48
C ASN A 300 -25.86 -7.54 10.58
N ASP A 301 -24.68 -8.07 10.92
CA ASP A 301 -23.90 -7.59 12.08
C ASP A 301 -23.31 -6.18 11.86
N CYS A 302 -22.86 -5.91 10.64
CA CYS A 302 -22.31 -4.61 10.25
C CYS A 302 -23.41 -3.60 9.88
N GLY A 303 -24.61 -4.08 9.55
CA GLY A 303 -25.77 -3.26 9.15
C GLY A 303 -25.50 -2.39 7.93
N LEU A 304 -24.75 -2.89 6.93
CA LEU A 304 -24.25 -2.10 5.80
C LEU A 304 -25.36 -1.34 5.06
N VAL A 305 -26.46 -2.04 4.73
CA VAL A 305 -27.62 -1.47 4.02
C VAL A 305 -28.23 -0.31 4.82
N GLY A 306 -28.42 -0.49 6.12
CA GLY A 306 -28.95 0.56 7.00
C GLY A 306 -28.04 1.79 7.06
N LYS A 307 -26.72 1.59 7.12
CA LYS A 307 -25.75 2.69 7.12
C LYS A 307 -25.72 3.47 5.80
N VAL A 308 -25.82 2.77 4.67
CA VAL A 308 -25.93 3.40 3.34
C VAL A 308 -27.17 4.30 3.28
N LEU A 309 -28.33 3.79 3.72
CA LEU A 309 -29.57 4.55 3.73
C LEU A 309 -29.51 5.74 4.70
N ALA A 310 -28.92 5.57 5.89
CA ALA A 310 -28.76 6.63 6.87
C ALA A 310 -27.84 7.77 6.37
N ALA A 311 -26.75 7.41 5.68
CA ALA A 311 -25.84 8.37 5.07
C ALA A 311 -26.53 9.17 3.96
N GLU A 312 -27.32 8.54 3.09
CA GLU A 312 -28.04 9.27 2.04
C GLU A 312 -29.08 10.24 2.61
N LYS A 313 -29.85 9.83 3.61
CA LYS A 313 -30.84 10.71 4.27
C LYS A 313 -30.16 11.95 4.87
N SER A 314 -28.90 11.83 5.29
CA SER A 314 -28.10 12.90 5.87
C SER A 314 -27.20 13.54 4.80
N SER A 315 -27.81 14.32 3.91
CA SER A 315 -27.10 14.91 2.75
C SER A 315 -25.95 15.86 3.15
N SER A 316 -25.98 16.43 4.35
CA SER A 316 -24.95 17.32 4.89
C SER A 316 -24.33 16.73 6.16
N LEU A 317 -23.08 17.10 6.44
CA LEU A 317 -22.39 16.69 7.66
C LEU A 317 -23.23 17.10 8.89
N ALA A 318 -23.61 16.15 9.74
CA ALA A 318 -24.40 16.44 10.92
C ALA A 318 -23.59 17.32 11.90
N VAL A 319 -24.08 18.54 12.14
CA VAL A 319 -23.46 19.55 13.02
C VAL A 319 -23.35 19.07 14.47
N GLU A 320 -24.21 18.14 14.88
CA GLU A 320 -24.26 17.56 16.24
C GLU A 320 -23.62 16.16 16.34
N SER A 321 -22.94 15.68 15.29
CA SER A 321 -22.34 14.34 15.36
C SER A 321 -21.11 14.33 16.27
N ASN A 322 -21.02 13.31 17.15
CA ASN A 322 -19.80 12.92 17.88
C ASN A 322 -18.68 12.42 16.93
N GLY A 323 -18.69 12.84 15.67
CA GLY A 323 -17.75 12.45 14.66
C GLY A 323 -16.42 13.19 14.80
N PRO A 324 -15.33 12.65 14.24
CA PRO A 324 -14.01 13.28 14.28
C PRO A 324 -13.94 14.67 13.61
N THR A 325 -14.87 15.00 12.70
CA THR A 325 -14.84 16.25 11.93
C THR A 325 -15.67 17.33 12.63
N LEU A 326 -14.99 18.38 13.12
CA LEU A 326 -15.62 19.48 13.86
C LEU A 326 -15.63 20.76 13.00
N PRO A 327 -16.74 21.54 13.01
CA PRO A 327 -16.85 22.79 12.26
C PRO A 327 -16.04 23.93 12.88
N SER A 328 -15.58 24.87 12.03
CA SER A 328 -15.20 26.22 12.50
C SER A 328 -16.44 27.08 12.76
N GLU A 329 -16.31 28.07 13.64
CA GLU A 329 -17.37 29.07 13.85
C GLU A 329 -17.81 29.71 12.53
N GLY A 330 -19.14 29.77 12.32
CA GLY A 330 -19.76 30.43 11.17
C GLY A 330 -19.71 29.68 9.84
N LYS A 331 -19.28 28.41 9.80
CA LYS A 331 -19.29 27.60 8.57
C LYS A 331 -20.50 26.67 8.49
N GLU A 332 -21.15 26.68 7.33
CA GLU A 332 -22.25 25.75 7.02
C GLU A 332 -21.73 24.34 6.71
N PRO A 333 -22.47 23.29 7.11
CA PRO A 333 -22.03 21.92 6.92
C PRO A 333 -21.91 21.54 5.45
N PRO A 334 -20.72 21.11 4.99
CA PRO A 334 -20.57 20.62 3.63
C PRO A 334 -21.36 19.33 3.42
N ARG A 335 -21.63 19.03 2.14
CA ARG A 335 -22.16 17.72 1.73
C ARG A 335 -21.18 16.61 2.17
N ILE A 336 -21.70 15.45 2.54
CA ILE A 336 -20.87 14.28 2.86
C ILE A 336 -20.06 13.82 1.63
N GLY A 337 -18.76 13.58 1.83
CA GLY A 337 -17.81 13.30 0.74
C GLY A 337 -17.74 11.84 0.28
N ASN A 338 -18.29 10.91 1.05
CA ASN A 338 -18.21 9.47 0.79
C ASN A 338 -19.34 8.92 -0.11
N ILE A 339 -20.23 9.78 -0.62
CA ILE A 339 -21.38 9.38 -1.45
C ILE A 339 -20.97 8.63 -2.71
N GLY A 340 -19.88 9.01 -3.38
CA GLY A 340 -19.41 8.29 -4.58
C GLY A 340 -19.08 6.83 -4.30
N HIS A 341 -18.36 6.58 -3.20
CA HIS A 341 -18.06 5.22 -2.75
C HIS A 341 -19.32 4.46 -2.29
N ILE A 342 -20.27 5.14 -1.63
CA ILE A 342 -21.56 4.54 -1.25
C ILE A 342 -22.34 4.07 -2.49
N THR A 343 -22.39 4.90 -3.54
CA THR A 343 -23.01 4.55 -4.83
C THR A 343 -22.35 3.31 -5.44
N ARG A 344 -21.00 3.25 -5.45
CA ARG A 344 -20.25 2.09 -5.94
C ARG A 344 -20.52 0.82 -5.13
N ILE A 345 -20.49 0.91 -3.80
CA ILE A 345 -20.83 -0.20 -2.89
C ILE A 345 -22.26 -0.70 -3.14
N ALA A 346 -23.22 0.21 -3.30
CA ALA A 346 -24.61 -0.15 -3.57
C ALA A 346 -24.78 -0.85 -4.92
N ASN A 347 -24.11 -0.37 -5.96
CA ASN A 347 -24.09 -1.03 -7.27
C ASN A 347 -23.49 -2.44 -7.18
N LYS A 348 -22.40 -2.62 -6.41
CA LYS A 348 -21.81 -3.95 -6.15
C LYS A 348 -22.77 -4.86 -5.39
N LEU A 349 -23.48 -4.37 -4.37
CA LEU A 349 -24.49 -5.15 -3.64
C LEU A 349 -25.59 -5.67 -4.57
N ILE A 350 -26.09 -4.83 -5.49
CA ILE A 350 -27.09 -5.24 -6.49
C ILE A 350 -26.49 -6.27 -7.46
N GLN A 351 -25.27 -6.01 -7.95
CA GLN A 351 -24.56 -6.93 -8.86
C GLN A 351 -24.42 -8.33 -8.23
N PHE A 352 -23.95 -8.41 -6.99
CA PHE A 352 -23.79 -9.69 -6.30
C PHE A 352 -25.14 -10.29 -5.87
N GLY A 353 -26.14 -9.46 -5.57
CA GLY A 353 -27.52 -9.89 -5.32
C GLY A 353 -28.15 -10.66 -6.48
N ASN A 354 -27.83 -10.30 -7.73
CA ASN A 354 -28.31 -11.04 -8.90
C ASN A 354 -27.75 -12.47 -8.98
N SER A 355 -26.64 -12.76 -8.31
CA SER A 355 -25.97 -14.07 -8.32
C SER A 355 -26.06 -14.82 -7.00
N ASN A 356 -26.56 -14.19 -5.92
CA ASN A 356 -26.60 -14.76 -4.58
C ASN A 356 -27.96 -14.46 -3.92
N SER A 357 -28.72 -15.53 -3.65
CA SER A 357 -30.07 -15.43 -3.09
C SER A 357 -30.11 -14.80 -1.69
N MET A 358 -29.08 -14.99 -0.88
CA MET A 358 -29.02 -14.42 0.47
C MET A 358 -28.97 -12.90 0.43
N ILE A 359 -28.11 -12.35 -0.43
CA ILE A 359 -28.02 -10.90 -0.65
C ILE A 359 -29.34 -10.40 -1.24
N GLN A 360 -29.88 -11.09 -2.24
CA GLN A 360 -31.14 -10.70 -2.88
C GLN A 360 -32.30 -10.62 -1.89
N SER A 361 -32.49 -11.65 -1.06
CA SER A 361 -33.54 -11.69 -0.04
C SER A 361 -33.39 -10.54 0.96
N HIS A 362 -32.17 -10.30 1.47
CA HIS A 362 -31.93 -9.22 2.41
C HIS A 362 -32.24 -7.82 1.82
N LEU A 363 -31.90 -7.59 0.55
CA LEU A 363 -32.22 -6.34 -0.14
C LEU A 363 -33.74 -6.17 -0.39
N GLN A 364 -34.44 -7.27 -0.69
CA GLN A 364 -35.90 -7.26 -0.93
C GLN A 364 -36.72 -7.09 0.35
N GLU A 365 -36.24 -7.63 1.47
CA GLU A 365 -36.86 -7.47 2.79
C GLU A 365 -36.82 -6.01 3.27
N ASN A 366 -35.84 -5.23 2.83
CA ASN A 366 -35.71 -3.82 3.17
C ASN A 366 -36.49 -2.92 2.21
N SER A 367 -37.72 -2.56 2.60
CA SER A 367 -38.58 -1.67 1.80
C SER A 367 -37.97 -0.30 1.53
N GLU A 368 -37.21 0.27 2.46
CA GLU A 368 -36.53 1.55 2.26
C GLU A 368 -35.44 1.45 1.19
N TRP A 369 -34.72 0.33 1.15
CA TRP A 369 -33.73 0.05 0.10
C TRP A 369 -34.37 0.02 -1.28
N ALA A 370 -35.50 -0.68 -1.44
CA ALA A 370 -36.20 -0.77 -2.71
C ALA A 370 -36.64 0.61 -3.25
N VAL A 371 -37.16 1.47 -2.37
CA VAL A 371 -37.53 2.85 -2.72
C VAL A 371 -36.28 3.66 -3.10
N TRP A 372 -35.25 3.63 -2.26
CA TRP A 372 -34.00 4.36 -2.50
C TRP A 372 -33.30 3.95 -3.80
N GLN A 373 -33.29 2.65 -4.10
CA GLN A 373 -32.71 2.12 -5.33
C GLN A 373 -33.38 2.73 -6.56
N ILE A 374 -34.72 2.77 -6.59
CA ILE A 374 -35.49 3.31 -7.72
C ILE A 374 -35.36 4.84 -7.79
N ASP A 375 -35.54 5.51 -6.67
CA ASP A 375 -35.69 6.96 -6.65
C ASP A 375 -34.39 7.74 -6.68
N VAL A 376 -33.29 7.14 -6.18
CA VAL A 376 -32.00 7.79 -6.02
C VAL A 376 -30.92 7.10 -6.84
N LEU A 377 -30.67 5.80 -6.60
CA LEU A 377 -29.52 5.11 -7.18
C LEU A 377 -29.59 5.02 -8.71
N ILE A 378 -30.73 4.59 -9.27
CA ILE A 378 -30.89 4.47 -10.73
C ILE A 378 -30.73 5.83 -11.41
N LYS A 379 -31.41 6.87 -10.90
CA LYS A 379 -31.30 8.24 -11.45
C LYS A 379 -29.87 8.78 -11.36
N ARG A 380 -29.16 8.49 -10.26
CA ARG A 380 -27.76 8.87 -10.09
C ARG A 380 -26.87 8.17 -11.11
N ASN A 381 -27.02 6.86 -11.27
CA ASN A 381 -26.27 6.08 -12.25
C ASN A 381 -26.52 6.58 -13.69
N GLU A 382 -27.73 7.02 -14.02
CA GLU A 382 -28.05 7.61 -15.33
C GLU A 382 -27.29 8.92 -15.58
N VAL A 383 -27.19 9.79 -14.56
CA VAL A 383 -26.46 11.07 -14.64
C VAL A 383 -24.94 10.84 -14.67
N GLU A 384 -24.44 9.90 -13.87
CA GLU A 384 -23.00 9.57 -13.77
C GLU A 384 -22.51 8.71 -14.95
N ASN A 385 -23.42 8.20 -15.79
CA ASN A 385 -23.06 7.41 -16.96
C ASN A 385 -22.40 8.29 -18.04
N VAL A 386 -21.06 8.22 -18.10
CA VAL A 386 -20.21 8.96 -19.04
C VAL A 386 -20.58 8.70 -20.51
N TYR A 387 -21.17 7.55 -20.85
CA TYR A 387 -21.62 7.24 -22.21
C TYR A 387 -22.84 8.06 -22.65
N HIS A 388 -23.59 8.63 -21.70
CA HIS A 388 -24.73 9.49 -21.96
C HIS A 388 -24.38 10.98 -21.90
N TRP A 389 -23.14 11.34 -21.59
CA TRP A 389 -22.72 12.73 -21.54
C TRP A 389 -22.67 13.34 -22.94
N ALA A 390 -23.40 14.44 -23.14
CA ALA A 390 -23.49 15.14 -24.43
C ALA A 390 -22.11 15.61 -24.96
N CYS A 391 -21.14 15.84 -24.07
CA CYS A 391 -19.77 16.22 -24.43
C CYS A 391 -18.85 15.03 -24.76
N GLY A 392 -19.32 13.79 -24.63
CA GLY A 392 -18.50 12.58 -24.77
C GLY A 392 -17.43 12.42 -23.67
N ARG A 393 -16.74 11.27 -23.64
CA ARG A 393 -15.60 11.05 -22.72
C ARG A 393 -14.39 11.87 -23.20
N PRO A 394 -13.70 12.63 -22.32
CA PRO A 394 -12.40 13.22 -22.64
C PRO A 394 -11.45 12.13 -23.17
N THR A 395 -10.83 12.37 -24.33
CA THR A 395 -10.18 11.36 -25.19
C THR A 395 -8.89 10.75 -24.63
N SER A 396 -8.54 10.97 -23.35
CA SER A 396 -7.22 10.62 -22.82
C SER A 396 -7.06 9.18 -22.30
N LEU A 397 -8.09 8.33 -22.32
CA LEU A 397 -7.95 6.93 -21.89
C LEU A 397 -8.60 5.99 -22.91
N HIS A 398 -7.75 5.38 -23.75
CA HIS A 398 -8.12 4.31 -24.67
C HIS A 398 -8.39 2.97 -23.97
N ASP A 399 -8.49 2.93 -22.64
CA ASP A 399 -8.83 1.71 -21.92
C ASP A 399 -10.35 1.61 -21.73
N ARG A 400 -10.98 0.72 -22.51
CA ARG A 400 -12.45 0.58 -22.68
C ARG A 400 -13.16 -0.02 -21.47
N GLY A 401 -12.47 -0.24 -20.35
CA GLY A 401 -13.04 -0.83 -19.14
C GLY A 401 -12.53 -0.28 -17.81
N ARG A 402 -11.69 0.77 -17.79
CA ARG A 402 -11.19 1.36 -16.54
C ARG A 402 -11.99 2.60 -16.15
N ASP A 403 -12.52 2.55 -14.93
CA ASP A 403 -13.15 3.68 -14.25
C ASP A 403 -12.06 4.70 -13.85
N SER A 404 -12.37 6.00 -13.79
CA SER A 404 -11.37 7.02 -13.45
C SER A 404 -10.84 6.89 -12.01
N ASP A 405 -11.51 6.10 -11.17
CA ASP A 405 -11.13 5.78 -9.80
C ASP A 405 -10.43 4.41 -9.69
N ASP A 406 -10.43 3.60 -10.76
CA ASP A 406 -9.55 2.42 -10.95
C ASP A 406 -8.17 2.83 -11.48
N ASP A 407 -7.97 4.12 -11.74
CA ASP A 407 -6.64 4.72 -11.70
C ASP A 407 -6.14 4.54 -10.26
N ASP A 408 -5.55 3.37 -9.99
CA ASP A 408 -4.64 3.18 -8.89
C ASP A 408 -3.82 4.48 -8.82
N PHE A 409 -3.89 5.22 -7.69
CA PHE A 409 -3.10 6.44 -7.40
C PHE A 409 -1.58 6.23 -7.53
N ARG A 410 -1.18 5.06 -8.03
CA ARG A 410 0.13 4.54 -8.37
C ARG A 410 0.61 4.98 -9.76
N ASP A 411 -0.27 5.51 -10.62
CA ASP A 411 0.04 5.82 -12.02
C ASP A 411 0.29 7.33 -12.30
N ARG A 412 0.47 8.13 -11.24
CA ARG A 412 0.82 9.56 -11.37
C ARG A 412 2.04 9.93 -10.57
N ASP A 413 3.17 9.35 -10.95
CA ASP A 413 4.39 10.15 -10.91
C ASP A 413 4.44 10.98 -12.19
N TYR A 414 4.50 12.30 -12.01
CA TYR A 414 4.85 13.25 -13.07
C TYR A 414 6.08 12.71 -13.77
N ASP A 415 5.90 12.20 -14.98
CA ASP A 415 6.97 11.62 -15.78
C ASP A 415 8.06 12.69 -15.94
N VAL A 416 9.14 12.55 -15.15
CA VAL A 416 10.28 13.48 -15.18
C VAL A 416 10.90 13.46 -16.57
N ALA A 417 10.80 12.35 -17.31
CA ALA A 417 11.21 12.29 -18.71
C ALA A 417 10.26 13.10 -19.61
N ALA A 418 8.95 13.13 -19.34
CA ALA A 418 8.01 14.03 -20.03
C ALA A 418 8.22 15.50 -19.64
N LEU A 419 8.60 15.82 -18.40
CA LEU A 419 8.98 17.18 -17.98
C LEU A 419 10.30 17.61 -18.63
N THR A 420 11.26 16.70 -18.78
CA THR A 420 12.55 16.95 -19.46
C THR A 420 12.36 17.09 -20.98
N ASN A 421 11.44 16.33 -21.57
CA ASN A 421 11.05 16.46 -22.97
C ASN A 421 10.21 17.72 -23.23
N ASN A 422 9.37 18.14 -22.29
CA ASN A 422 8.67 19.42 -22.38
C ASN A 422 9.61 20.62 -22.14
N MET A 423 10.61 20.50 -21.25
CA MET A 423 11.66 21.50 -21.12
C MET A 423 12.50 21.60 -22.40
N SER A 424 12.89 20.47 -23.01
CA SER A 424 13.66 20.48 -24.27
C SER A 424 12.84 21.01 -25.45
N GLN A 425 11.52 20.86 -25.44
CA GLN A 425 10.62 21.54 -26.37
C GLN A 425 10.45 23.03 -26.06
N ALA A 426 10.42 23.44 -24.79
CA ALA A 426 10.36 24.86 -24.39
C ALA A 426 11.61 25.63 -24.85
N PHE A 427 12.79 24.99 -24.88
CA PHE A 427 14.01 25.57 -25.46
C PHE A 427 13.96 25.66 -27.00
N ARG A 428 13.18 24.81 -27.68
CA ARG A 428 13.00 24.88 -29.15
C ARG A 428 12.04 25.99 -29.59
N PHE A 429 11.12 26.44 -28.73
CA PHE A 429 10.15 27.50 -29.05
C PHE A 429 10.58 28.90 -28.61
N GLY A 430 11.82 29.09 -28.13
CA GLY A 430 12.38 30.43 -27.88
C GLY A 430 11.66 31.24 -26.80
N ILE A 431 10.96 30.58 -25.86
CA ILE A 431 10.17 31.24 -24.81
C ILE A 431 11.07 31.82 -23.69
N TYR A 432 12.33 31.39 -23.61
CA TYR A 432 13.37 32.07 -22.84
C TYR A 432 14.46 32.56 -23.79
N ARG A 433 14.37 33.82 -24.21
CA ARG A 433 15.56 34.54 -24.68
C ARG A 433 16.46 34.77 -23.48
N ASN A 434 17.60 34.08 -23.45
CA ASN A 434 18.77 34.56 -22.74
C ASN A 434 19.28 35.76 -23.53
N ASP A 435 18.76 36.95 -23.26
CA ASP A 435 19.43 38.20 -23.55
C ASP A 435 19.22 39.11 -22.33
N ASP A 436 20.33 39.66 -21.85
CA ASP A 436 20.50 40.74 -20.89
C ASP A 436 20.33 40.42 -19.40
N ILE A 437 21.46 40.26 -18.70
CA ILE A 437 21.96 41.26 -17.73
C ILE A 437 23.46 40.97 -17.51
N GLU A 438 24.29 41.80 -18.14
CA GLU A 438 25.59 42.22 -17.63
C GLU A 438 25.34 43.19 -16.45
N GLU A 439 25.79 42.82 -15.25
CA GLU A 439 26.58 43.62 -14.29
C GLU A 439 26.89 42.82 -13.02
#